data_AF-A0A6I5CAA3-F1
#
_entry.id   AF-A0A6I5CAA3-F1
#
_cell.length_a   1.000
_cell.length_b   1.000
_cell.length_c   1.000
_cell.angle_alpha   90.00
_cell.angle_beta   90.00
_cell.angle_gamma   90.00
#
_symmetry.space_group_name_H-M   'P 1'
#
loop_
_entity.id
_entity.type
_entity.pdbx_description
1 polymer ?
#
loop_
_entity_poly.entity_id
_entity_poly.type
_entity_poly.pdbx_seq_one_letter_code
_entity_poly.pdbx_strand_id
1 'polypeptide(L)'
;LAGAAPGARAALASELWVLKEAYLKALGTGLTRDLASFGVVRGPGDRIAVRDPRQPGADARWWFDLIHAGPRHVVAVATEHGRPGALRRTDLSDLSLTALTTA
;
A
#
# COMPACT_ATOMS: atom_id res chain seq x y z
N LEU A 1 14.87 -6.81 -5.30
CA LEU A 1 14.58 -8.05 -4.53
C LEU A 1 15.74 -9.04 -4.50
N ALA A 2 16.43 -9.30 -5.63
CA ALA A 2 17.49 -10.30 -5.70
C ALA A 2 18.65 -10.08 -4.69
N GLY A 3 19.10 -8.83 -4.51
CA GLY A 3 20.22 -8.48 -3.61
C GLY A 3 19.89 -8.29 -2.12
N ALA A 4 18.64 -8.53 -1.68
CA ALA A 4 18.26 -8.33 -0.28
C ALA A 4 18.62 -9.56 0.59
N ALA A 5 18.98 -9.33 1.86
CA ALA A 5 19.10 -10.39 2.87
C ALA A 5 17.76 -11.15 3.00
N PRO A 6 17.74 -12.45 3.38
CA PRO A 6 16.51 -13.26 3.36
C PRO A 6 15.33 -12.66 4.14
N GLY A 7 15.55 -12.16 5.35
CA GLY A 7 14.51 -11.50 6.16
C GLY A 7 14.00 -10.19 5.53
N ALA A 8 14.90 -9.40 4.95
CA ALA A 8 14.54 -8.17 4.22
C ALA A 8 13.80 -8.48 2.92
N ARG A 9 14.11 -9.60 2.26
CA ARG A 9 13.45 -10.02 1.01
C ARG A 9 11.99 -10.33 1.24
N ALA A 10 11.65 -11.05 2.32
CA ALA A 10 10.27 -11.35 2.67
C ALA A 10 9.47 -10.07 2.94
N ALA A 11 10.00 -9.15 3.74
CA ALA A 11 9.35 -7.87 4.02
C ALA A 11 9.13 -7.04 2.75
N LEU A 12 10.15 -6.90 1.89
CA LEU A 12 10.03 -6.18 0.63
C LEU A 12 9.04 -6.84 -0.35
N ALA A 13 8.97 -8.17 -0.34
CA ALA A 13 7.98 -8.91 -1.13
C ALA A 13 6.56 -8.65 -0.63
N SER A 14 6.34 -8.64 0.69
CA SER A 14 5.06 -8.29 1.28
C SER A 14 4.63 -6.86 0.96
N GLU A 15 5.53 -5.89 1.05
CA GLU A 15 5.27 -4.49 0.65
C GLU A 15 4.86 -4.39 -0.82
N LEU A 16 5.66 -4.99 -1.72
CA LEU A 16 5.36 -4.99 -3.15
C LEU A 16 4.02 -5.67 -3.45
N TRP A 17 3.74 -6.78 -2.78
CA TRP A 17 2.48 -7.50 -2.93
C TRP A 17 1.29 -6.63 -2.56
N VAL A 18 1.28 -6.04 -1.35
CA VAL A 18 0.11 -5.25 -0.91
C VAL A 18 -0.09 -4.00 -1.75
N LEU A 19 0.97 -3.38 -2.26
CA LEU A 19 0.88 -2.24 -3.18
C LEU A 19 0.19 -2.62 -4.50
N LYS A 20 0.58 -3.77 -5.08
CA LYS A 20 -0.03 -4.25 -6.33
C LYS A 20 -1.47 -4.69 -6.12
N GLU A 21 -1.75 -5.35 -5.01
CA GLU A 21 -3.13 -5.71 -4.62
C GLU A 21 -4.02 -4.49 -4.39
N ALA A 22 -3.53 -3.46 -3.71
CA ALA A 22 -4.28 -2.21 -3.50
C ALA A 22 -4.66 -1.55 -4.83
N TYR A 23 -3.72 -1.52 -5.79
CA TYR A 23 -4.00 -1.03 -7.14
C TYR A 23 -5.07 -1.85 -7.87
N LEU A 24 -4.95 -3.20 -7.85
CA LEU A 24 -5.93 -4.08 -8.50
C LEU A 24 -7.33 -3.97 -7.86
N LYS A 25 -7.39 -3.80 -6.54
CA LYS A 25 -8.64 -3.57 -5.81
C LYS A 25 -9.28 -2.25 -6.22
N ALA A 26 -8.48 -1.17 -6.31
CA ALA A 26 -8.99 0.13 -6.71
C ALA A 26 -9.48 0.16 -8.17
N LEU A 27 -8.83 -0.62 -9.06
CA LEU A 27 -9.31 -0.81 -10.43
C LEU A 27 -10.54 -1.72 -10.55
N GLY A 28 -10.86 -2.50 -9.51
CA GLY A 28 -11.97 -3.47 -9.53
C GLY A 28 -11.71 -4.72 -10.37
N THR A 29 -10.46 -5.01 -10.76
CA THR A 29 -10.15 -6.15 -11.64
C THR A 29 -9.84 -7.45 -10.88
N GLY A 30 -9.44 -7.35 -9.61
CA GLY A 30 -8.93 -8.49 -8.85
C GLY A 30 -7.78 -9.21 -9.58
N LEU A 31 -7.68 -10.54 -9.39
CA LEU A 31 -6.63 -11.38 -9.97
C LEU A 31 -6.83 -11.73 -11.46
N THR A 32 -7.90 -11.25 -12.10
CA THR A 32 -8.08 -11.44 -13.56
C THR A 32 -7.03 -10.67 -14.37
N ARG A 33 -6.43 -9.65 -13.75
CA ARG A 33 -5.33 -8.88 -14.29
C ARG A 33 -4.01 -9.42 -13.77
N ASP A 34 -3.13 -9.82 -14.69
CA ASP A 34 -1.80 -10.31 -14.36
C ASP A 34 -0.96 -9.27 -13.60
N LEU A 35 -0.43 -9.68 -12.46
CA LEU A 35 0.49 -8.88 -11.65
C LEU A 35 1.76 -8.51 -12.42
N ALA A 36 2.26 -9.33 -13.34
CA ALA A 36 3.44 -8.99 -14.14
C ALA A 36 3.18 -7.89 -15.18
N SER A 37 1.91 -7.57 -15.49
CA SER A 37 1.55 -6.58 -16.52
C SER A 37 1.79 -5.11 -16.13
N PHE A 38 2.16 -4.84 -14.87
CA PHE A 38 2.46 -3.51 -14.37
C PHE A 38 3.52 -3.56 -13.25
N GLY A 39 4.21 -2.44 -13.07
CA GLY A 39 5.25 -2.27 -12.05
C GLY A 39 4.82 -1.29 -10.97
N VAL A 40 5.38 -1.46 -9.77
CA VAL A 40 5.37 -0.44 -8.72
C VAL A 40 6.82 -0.05 -8.46
N VAL A 41 7.09 1.25 -8.41
CA VAL A 41 8.42 1.81 -8.25
C VAL A 41 8.44 2.87 -7.14
N ARG A 42 9.58 2.99 -6.46
CA ARG A 42 9.87 4.13 -5.58
C ARG A 42 10.61 5.19 -6.39
N GLY A 43 10.07 6.40 -6.39
CA GLY A 43 10.66 7.59 -7.01
C GLY A 43 11.34 8.51 -5.99
N PRO A 44 11.70 9.74 -6.40
CA PRO A 44 12.28 10.73 -5.51
C PRO A 44 11.37 11.01 -4.29
N GLY A 45 11.99 11.19 -3.12
CA GLY A 45 11.28 11.43 -1.87
C GLY A 45 10.47 10.23 -1.35
N ASP A 46 10.87 9.01 -1.73
CA ASP A 46 10.18 7.75 -1.41
C ASP A 46 8.72 7.67 -1.91
N ARG A 47 8.38 8.51 -2.90
CA ARG A 47 7.06 8.48 -3.54
C ARG A 47 6.87 7.15 -4.26
N ILE A 48 5.81 6.44 -3.93
CA ILE A 48 5.44 5.20 -4.63
C ILE A 48 4.60 5.54 -5.85
N ALA A 49 4.96 5.00 -7.01
CA ALA A 49 4.25 5.20 -8.27
C ALA A 49 4.02 3.88 -8.99
N VAL A 50 2.93 3.81 -9.76
CA VAL A 50 2.63 2.68 -10.64
C VAL A 50 3.10 2.97 -12.07
N ARG A 51 3.68 1.98 -12.71
CA ARG A 51 3.98 1.98 -14.15
C ARG A 51 3.09 0.96 -14.83
N ASP A 52 2.05 1.46 -15.47
CA ASP A 52 1.03 0.65 -16.10
C ASP A 52 0.91 0.96 -17.59
N PRO A 53 1.42 0.07 -18.48
CA PRO A 53 1.32 0.26 -19.93
C PRO A 53 -0.11 0.37 -20.47
N ARG A 54 -1.11 -0.18 -19.77
CA ARG A 54 -2.52 -0.12 -20.15
C ARG A 54 -3.22 1.15 -19.67
N GLN A 55 -2.55 1.94 -18.82
CA GLN A 55 -3.09 3.16 -18.22
C GLN A 55 -2.05 4.30 -18.33
N PRO A 56 -1.89 4.92 -19.52
CA PRO A 56 -0.95 6.02 -19.70
C PRO A 56 -1.18 7.15 -18.68
N GLY A 57 -0.12 7.63 -18.03
CA GLY A 57 -0.20 8.67 -16.98
C GLY A 57 -0.66 8.16 -15.61
N ALA A 58 -0.76 6.85 -15.39
CA ALA A 58 -1.14 6.29 -14.09
C ALA A 58 -0.18 6.69 -12.96
N ASP A 59 1.10 6.92 -13.27
CA ASP A 59 2.11 7.41 -12.34
C ASP A 59 1.81 8.82 -11.79
N ALA A 60 1.05 9.63 -12.52
CA ALA A 60 0.58 10.94 -12.05
C ALA A 60 -0.81 10.88 -11.42
N ARG A 61 -1.69 9.98 -11.87
CA ARG A 61 -3.08 9.87 -11.38
C ARG A 61 -3.20 9.13 -10.04
N TRP A 62 -2.36 8.13 -9.83
CA TRP A 62 -2.44 7.25 -8.67
C TRP A 62 -1.48 7.68 -7.56
N TRP A 63 -2.00 7.61 -6.34
CA TRP A 63 -1.26 7.84 -5.11
C TRP A 63 -1.31 6.59 -4.24
N PHE A 64 -0.20 6.35 -3.55
CA PHE A 64 -0.02 5.17 -2.71
C PHE A 64 0.48 5.59 -1.35
N ASP A 65 -0.19 5.13 -0.31
CA ASP A 65 0.30 5.14 1.06
C ASP A 65 0.67 3.72 1.48
N LEU A 66 1.78 3.57 2.20
CA LEU A 66 2.24 2.30 2.75
C LEU A 66 2.47 2.46 4.25
N ILE A 67 1.72 1.70 5.05
CA ILE A 67 1.79 1.75 6.50
C ILE A 67 2.16 0.38 7.05
N HIS A 68 3.15 0.35 7.94
CA HIS A 68 3.41 -0.80 8.81
C HIS A 68 2.47 -0.73 10.01
N ALA A 69 1.35 -1.46 9.94
CA ALA A 69 0.35 -1.53 11.00
C ALA A 69 0.84 -2.35 12.22
N GLY A 70 1.97 -3.02 12.09
CA GLY A 70 2.70 -3.66 13.18
C GLY A 70 3.96 -4.35 12.63
N PRO A 71 4.72 -5.08 13.48
CA PRO A 71 6.01 -5.66 13.08
C PRO A 71 5.93 -6.66 11.91
N ARG A 72 4.75 -7.23 11.65
CA ARG A 72 4.53 -8.26 10.61
C ARG A 72 3.37 -7.94 9.67
N HIS A 73 2.80 -6.73 9.76
CA HIS A 73 1.63 -6.36 8.97
C HIS A 73 1.89 -5.06 8.24
N VAL A 74 1.66 -5.09 6.93
CA VAL A 74 1.77 -3.94 6.05
C VAL A 74 0.43 -3.73 5.35
N VAL A 75 0.02 -2.47 5.25
CA VAL A 75 -1.20 -2.02 4.59
C VAL A 75 -0.80 -1.05 3.50
N ALA A 76 -1.38 -1.23 2.32
CA ALA A 76 -1.27 -0.27 1.23
C ALA A 76 -2.66 0.30 0.90
N VAL A 77 -2.69 1.59 0.61
CA VAL A 77 -3.88 2.29 0.10
C VAL A 77 -3.53 2.85 -1.27
N ALA A 78 -4.39 2.64 -2.25
CA ALA A 78 -4.28 3.22 -3.57
C ALA A 78 -5.48 4.15 -3.80
N THR A 79 -5.22 5.40 -4.16
CA THR A 79 -6.25 6.40 -4.46
C THR A 79 -6.02 7.00 -5.84
N GLU A 80 -7.07 7.15 -6.62
CA GLU A 80 -7.03 7.83 -7.92
C GLU A 80 -7.54 9.27 -7.81
N HIS A 81 -7.05 10.15 -8.67
CA HIS A 81 -7.57 11.51 -8.90
C HIS A 81 -7.48 12.48 -7.71
N GLY A 82 -6.25 12.88 -7.38
CA GLY A 82 -5.97 13.95 -6.43
C GLY A 82 -4.93 13.53 -5.41
N ARG A 83 -4.30 14.50 -4.73
CA ARG A 83 -3.42 14.18 -3.60
C ARG A 83 -4.30 13.76 -2.43
N PRO A 84 -4.22 12.51 -1.94
CA PRO A 84 -5.04 12.07 -0.82
C PRO A 84 -4.74 12.90 0.42
N GLY A 85 -5.75 13.01 1.30
CA GLY A 85 -5.53 13.53 2.65
C GLY A 85 -4.58 12.63 3.44
N ALA A 86 -4.12 13.11 4.60
CA ALA A 86 -3.25 12.31 5.45
C ALA A 86 -3.97 11.04 5.93
N LEU A 87 -3.34 9.88 5.73
CA LEU A 87 -3.85 8.61 6.23
C LEU A 87 -3.78 8.59 7.76
N ARG A 88 -4.92 8.33 8.40
CA ARG A 88 -5.02 8.24 9.87
C ARG A 88 -5.16 6.79 10.29
N ARG A 89 -4.32 6.38 11.25
CA ARG A 89 -4.42 5.09 11.93
C ARG A 89 -4.97 5.32 13.33
N THR A 90 -6.00 4.56 13.70
CA THR A 90 -6.50 4.50 15.08
C THR A 90 -6.28 3.08 15.57
N ASP A 91 -5.54 2.93 16.67
CA ASP A 91 -5.39 1.63 17.31
C ASP A 91 -6.57 1.42 18.26
N LEU A 92 -7.32 0.33 18.07
CA LEU A 92 -8.47 0.04 18.91
C LEU A 92 -8.06 -0.51 20.29
N SER A 93 -6.81 -0.96 20.44
CA SER A 93 -6.30 -1.38 21.76
C SER A 93 -6.12 -0.19 22.71
N ASP A 94 -5.96 1.02 22.19
CA ASP A 94 -5.93 2.27 22.96
C ASP A 94 -7.33 2.71 23.44
N LEU A 95 -8.41 2.06 22.97
CA LEU A 95 -9.80 2.40 23.31
C LEU A 95 -10.36 1.58 24.50
N SER A 96 -9.60 0.64 25.08
CA SER A 96 -9.96 -0.08 26.31
C SER A 96 -9.02 0.32 27.45
N LEU A 97 -9.37 1.26 28.34
CA LEU A 97 -9.95 0.92 29.66
C LEU A 97 -10.54 2.15 30.40
N THR A 98 -10.79 3.29 29.75
CA THR A 98 -11.35 4.48 30.44
C THR A 98 -12.87 4.62 30.26
N ALA A 99 -13.46 3.97 29.25
CA ALA A 99 -14.89 4.10 28.94
C ALA A 99 -15.81 3.14 29.74
N LEU A 100 -15.26 2.23 30.56
CA LEU A 100 -16.04 1.24 31.33
C LEU A 100 -16.07 1.50 32.84
N THR A 101 -15.44 2.57 33.33
CA THR A 101 -15.37 2.88 34.79
C THR A 101 -16.29 4.02 35.20
N THR A 102 -17.33 4.32 34.42
CA THR A 102 -18.39 5.27 34.83
C THR A 102 -19.76 4.67 34.52
N ALA A 103 -20.21 3.77 35.39
CA ALA A 103 -21.60 3.33 35.50
C ALA A 103 -21.91 3.08 36.98
#